data_AF-A0AAV2BU86-F1
#
_entry.id   AF-A0AAV2BU86-F1
#
_cell.length_a   1.000
_cell.length_b   1.000
_cell.length_c   1.000
_cell.angle_alpha   90.00
_cell.angle_beta   90.00
_cell.angle_gamma   90.00
#
_symmetry.space_group_name_H-M   'P 1'
#
loop_
_entity.id
_entity.type
_entity.pdbx_description
1 polymer ?
#
loop_
_entity_poly.entity_id
_entity_poly.type
_entity_poly.pdbx_seq_one_letter_code
_entity_poly.pdbx_strand_id
1 'polypeptide(L)'
;MKLFSVFLLVAVVAANKFKIIQDEFGYHSTLVEECGENEEFNSCGSSCFPTCFNHYYPQICIRMCIPGCFCKTGFVQTRNGSCIRPGDCPRETADALIVLNCFDEPQEGICKADIPMWYYDRETGFCRRFYYGGCGGNGNRYASEEECLQRCRGELFQKEQCGENSRYNGCGTPCPTTCENYENPPEYCVMMCNPGCQCDEGYVQKEDGSCVLPENCPKKIEEKSCIDPPEVGPCRAIMPKWYYNQQTGNCHEFLYGGCQGNGNKYSSEEECLQYCGADND
;
A
#
# COMPACT_ATOMS: atom_id res chain seq x y z
N MET A 1 -34.81 -63.45 1.25
CA MET A 1 -33.63 -62.76 0.69
C MET A 1 -33.85 -61.31 0.23
N LYS A 2 -35.05 -60.71 0.35
CA LYS A 2 -35.26 -59.28 -0.01
C LYS A 2 -35.12 -58.29 1.17
N LEU A 3 -35.37 -58.72 2.42
CA LEU A 3 -35.24 -57.85 3.60
C LEU A 3 -33.77 -57.54 3.97
N PHE A 4 -32.86 -58.50 3.81
CA PHE A 4 -31.43 -58.28 4.10
C PHE A 4 -30.78 -57.24 3.16
N SER A 5 -31.26 -57.12 1.91
CA SER A 5 -30.72 -56.17 0.93
C SER A 5 -31.16 -54.73 1.17
N VAL A 6 -32.34 -54.51 1.76
CA VAL A 6 -32.83 -53.16 2.12
C VAL A 6 -32.14 -52.66 3.41
N PHE A 7 -31.94 -53.54 4.39
CA PHE A 7 -31.22 -53.20 5.61
C PHE A 7 -29.74 -52.85 5.37
N LEU A 8 -29.07 -53.52 4.43
CA LEU A 8 -27.69 -53.20 4.06
C LEU A 8 -27.58 -51.84 3.35
N LEU A 9 -28.55 -51.50 2.49
CA LEU A 9 -28.64 -50.21 1.81
C LEU A 9 -28.91 -49.06 2.80
N VAL A 10 -29.82 -49.26 3.76
CA VAL A 10 -30.12 -48.28 4.82
C VAL A 10 -28.91 -48.06 5.75
N ALA A 11 -28.15 -49.12 6.06
CA ALA A 11 -26.94 -49.00 6.88
C ALA A 11 -25.78 -48.27 6.17
N VAL A 12 -25.61 -48.47 4.85
CA VAL A 12 -24.62 -47.74 4.04
C VAL A 12 -24.96 -46.25 3.90
N VAL A 13 -26.26 -45.93 3.84
CA VAL A 13 -26.78 -44.55 3.77
C VAL A 13 -26.58 -43.81 5.10
N ALA A 14 -26.80 -44.47 6.24
CA ALA A 14 -26.62 -43.88 7.57
C ALA A 14 -25.15 -43.63 7.94
N ALA A 15 -24.22 -44.42 7.40
CA ALA A 15 -22.78 -44.27 7.67
C ALA A 15 -22.13 -43.10 6.91
N ASN A 16 -22.75 -42.60 5.83
CA ASN A 16 -22.16 -41.65 4.89
C ASN A 16 -22.94 -40.32 4.72
N LYS A 17 -23.86 -39.97 5.63
CA LYS A 17 -24.65 -38.71 5.59
C LYS A 17 -25.37 -38.45 4.24
N PHE A 18 -26.06 -39.45 3.71
CA PHE A 18 -26.90 -39.29 2.52
C PHE A 18 -28.37 -39.47 2.87
N LYS A 19 -29.27 -38.77 2.16
CA LYS A 19 -30.71 -39.04 2.20
C LYS A 19 -31.19 -39.58 0.87
N ILE A 20 -32.06 -40.58 0.92
CA ILE A 20 -32.81 -41.06 -0.26
C ILE A 20 -34.05 -40.17 -0.39
N ILE A 21 -34.15 -39.40 -1.47
CA ILE A 21 -35.38 -38.69 -1.84
C ILE A 21 -36.00 -39.44 -3.03
N GLN A 22 -37.29 -39.76 -2.94
CA GLN A 22 -38.05 -40.32 -4.06
C GLN A 22 -38.63 -39.16 -4.88
N ASP A 23 -38.39 -39.15 -6.19
CA ASP A 23 -39.15 -38.28 -7.11
C ASP A 23 -40.56 -38.85 -7.35
N GLU A 24 -41.49 -38.01 -7.85
CA GLU A 24 -42.88 -38.41 -8.13
C GLU A 24 -43.02 -39.48 -9.23
N PHE A 25 -41.93 -39.94 -9.85
CA PHE A 25 -41.92 -40.94 -10.91
C PHE A 25 -41.22 -42.26 -10.55
N GLY A 26 -40.73 -42.41 -9.32
CA GLY A 26 -40.43 -43.70 -8.69
C GLY A 26 -39.31 -44.53 -9.35
N TYR A 27 -38.43 -43.92 -10.15
CA TYR A 27 -37.40 -44.68 -10.89
C TYR A 27 -35.95 -44.19 -10.72
N HIS A 28 -35.72 -43.11 -9.95
CA HIS A 28 -34.36 -42.67 -9.64
C HIS A 28 -34.19 -42.29 -8.17
N SER A 29 -33.42 -43.09 -7.42
CA SER A 29 -32.96 -42.72 -6.07
C SER A 29 -31.67 -41.92 -6.21
N THR A 30 -31.73 -40.60 -6.08
CA THR A 30 -30.54 -39.75 -5.98
C THR A 30 -30.05 -39.71 -4.54
N LEU A 31 -28.77 -40.03 -4.35
CA LEU A 31 -28.05 -39.81 -3.10
C LEU A 31 -27.78 -38.31 -3.00
N VAL A 32 -28.55 -37.59 -2.19
CA VAL A 32 -28.28 -36.18 -1.89
C VAL A 32 -27.43 -36.13 -0.63
N GLU A 33 -26.25 -35.52 -0.75
CA GLU A 33 -25.34 -35.25 0.37
C GLU A 33 -26.08 -34.33 1.35
N GLU A 34 -26.28 -34.77 2.59
CA GLU A 34 -26.91 -33.92 3.60
C GLU A 34 -25.89 -32.84 4.01
N CYS A 35 -26.15 -31.59 3.58
CA CYS A 35 -25.32 -30.45 3.94
C CYS A 35 -25.29 -30.22 5.46
N GLY A 36 -24.16 -29.73 5.94
CA GLY A 36 -23.93 -29.45 7.35
C GLY A 36 -24.76 -28.29 7.91
N GLU A 37 -24.52 -27.99 9.18
CA GLU A 37 -25.15 -26.84 9.83
C GLU A 37 -24.75 -25.53 9.12
N ASN A 38 -25.74 -24.68 8.83
CA ASN A 38 -25.59 -23.44 8.07
C ASN A 38 -25.10 -23.59 6.63
N GLU A 39 -25.24 -24.77 6.04
CA GLU A 39 -24.99 -25.04 4.63
C GLU A 39 -26.31 -25.28 3.86
N GLU A 40 -26.29 -24.99 2.57
CA GLU A 40 -27.35 -25.31 1.62
C GLU A 40 -26.75 -25.94 0.35
N PHE A 41 -27.43 -26.97 -0.17
CA PHE A 41 -27.02 -27.58 -1.42
C PHE A 41 -27.36 -26.63 -2.57
N ASN A 42 -26.38 -26.36 -3.42
CA ASN A 42 -26.57 -25.63 -4.64
C ASN A 42 -26.01 -26.46 -5.81
N SER A 43 -26.82 -26.69 -6.84
CA SER A 43 -26.40 -27.37 -8.06
C SER A 43 -25.48 -26.51 -8.93
N CYS A 44 -25.40 -25.21 -8.67
CA CYS A 44 -24.62 -24.20 -9.39
C CYS A 44 -24.08 -23.15 -8.40
N GLY A 45 -23.30 -23.59 -7.41
CA GLY A 45 -22.67 -22.69 -6.44
C GLY A 45 -21.41 -22.01 -6.98
N SER A 46 -21.05 -20.87 -6.40
CA SER A 46 -19.82 -20.15 -6.74
C SER A 46 -18.59 -20.96 -6.31
N SER A 47 -17.58 -21.08 -7.17
CA SER A 47 -16.26 -21.63 -6.81
C SER A 47 -15.50 -20.77 -5.79
N CYS A 48 -15.94 -19.53 -5.62
CA CYS A 48 -15.38 -18.56 -4.70
C CYS A 48 -16.42 -18.27 -3.62
N PHE A 49 -16.32 -19.00 -2.51
CA PHE A 49 -17.17 -18.84 -1.35
C PHE A 49 -16.53 -17.88 -0.34
N PRO A 50 -17.33 -17.09 0.39
CA PRO A 50 -16.82 -16.17 1.41
C PRO A 50 -16.29 -16.96 2.62
N THR A 51 -15.12 -16.56 3.12
CA THR A 51 -14.46 -17.17 4.29
C THR A 51 -14.20 -16.13 5.37
N CYS A 52 -13.90 -16.56 6.60
CA CYS A 52 -13.53 -15.62 7.66
C CYS A 52 -12.39 -14.67 7.28
N PHE A 53 -11.46 -15.08 6.40
CA PHE A 53 -10.32 -14.27 5.96
C PHE A 53 -10.66 -13.23 4.90
N ASN A 54 -11.80 -13.38 4.23
CA ASN A 54 -12.01 -12.70 2.95
C ASN A 54 -13.47 -12.25 2.74
N HIS A 55 -14.30 -12.34 3.76
CA HIS A 55 -15.69 -11.84 3.72
C HIS A 55 -15.79 -10.30 3.65
N TYR A 56 -14.69 -9.56 3.84
CA TYR A 56 -14.61 -8.11 3.69
C TYR A 56 -14.09 -7.63 2.33
N TYR A 57 -13.60 -8.53 1.46
CA TYR A 57 -13.00 -8.15 0.17
C TYR A 57 -13.73 -8.82 -1.01
N PRO A 58 -13.97 -8.08 -2.10
CA PRO A 58 -14.60 -8.65 -3.28
C PRO A 58 -13.67 -9.67 -3.94
N GLN A 59 -14.11 -10.93 -4.03
CA GLN A 59 -13.40 -11.95 -4.80
C GLN A 59 -13.65 -11.76 -6.29
N ILE A 60 -12.58 -11.88 -7.09
CA ILE A 60 -12.71 -12.09 -8.53
C ILE A 60 -13.12 -13.55 -8.72
N CYS A 61 -14.42 -13.78 -8.77
CA CYS A 61 -15.00 -15.10 -8.99
C CYS A 61 -15.06 -15.39 -10.49
N ILE A 62 -14.54 -16.54 -10.91
CA ILE A 62 -14.85 -17.06 -12.24
C ILE A 62 -16.32 -17.49 -12.28
N ARG A 63 -16.99 -17.33 -13.44
CA ARG A 63 -18.40 -17.70 -13.65
C ARG A 63 -18.65 -19.22 -13.68
N MET A 64 -17.72 -20.03 -13.16
CA MET A 64 -17.84 -21.48 -13.11
C MET A 64 -18.73 -21.90 -11.94
N CYS A 65 -19.73 -22.73 -12.24
CA CYS A 65 -20.62 -23.31 -11.25
C CYS A 65 -20.11 -24.68 -10.80
N ILE A 66 -20.08 -24.90 -9.49
CA ILE A 66 -19.74 -26.19 -8.90
C ILE A 66 -20.96 -26.67 -8.09
N PRO A 67 -21.44 -27.91 -8.29
CA PRO A 67 -22.47 -28.49 -7.43
C PRO A 67 -21.87 -28.90 -6.08
N GLY A 68 -22.58 -28.64 -4.98
CA GLY A 68 -22.12 -29.01 -3.64
C GLY A 68 -22.87 -28.29 -2.51
N CYS A 69 -22.40 -28.48 -1.28
CA CYS A 69 -22.88 -27.76 -0.10
C CYS A 69 -22.10 -26.45 0.08
N PHE A 70 -22.82 -25.34 0.20
CA PHE A 70 -22.26 -24.00 0.36
C PHE A 70 -22.81 -23.34 1.60
N CYS A 71 -22.04 -22.46 2.24
CA CYS A 71 -22.58 -21.66 3.32
C CYS A 71 -23.80 -20.86 2.87
N LYS A 72 -24.87 -20.91 3.65
CA LYS A 72 -26.07 -20.10 3.41
C LYS A 72 -25.72 -18.62 3.33
N THR A 73 -26.54 -17.86 2.62
CA THR A 73 -26.37 -16.40 2.52
C THR A 73 -26.21 -15.76 3.91
N GLY A 74 -25.13 -14.98 4.07
CA GLY A 74 -24.79 -14.32 5.34
C GLY A 74 -23.86 -15.13 6.26
N PHE A 75 -23.48 -16.35 5.88
CA PHE A 75 -22.49 -17.18 6.58
C PHE A 75 -21.17 -17.25 5.80
N VAL A 76 -20.09 -17.53 6.52
CA VAL A 76 -18.73 -17.61 5.99
C VAL A 76 -18.07 -18.91 6.44
N GLN A 77 -17.21 -19.46 5.59
CA GLN A 77 -16.51 -20.71 5.90
C GLN A 77 -15.26 -20.46 6.76
N THR A 78 -15.05 -21.32 7.76
CA THR A 78 -13.83 -21.39 8.58
C THR A 78 -12.75 -22.25 7.90
N ARG A 79 -11.51 -22.28 8.43
CA ARG A 79 -10.43 -23.17 7.94
C ARG A 79 -10.80 -24.65 7.99
N ASN A 80 -11.70 -25.03 8.89
CA ASN A 80 -12.12 -26.41 9.10
C ASN A 80 -13.37 -26.77 8.29
N GLY A 81 -13.81 -25.91 7.37
CA GLY A 81 -14.95 -26.15 6.48
C GLY A 81 -16.33 -25.79 7.08
N SER A 82 -16.43 -25.47 8.37
CA SER A 82 -17.70 -25.12 9.02
C SER A 82 -18.19 -23.71 8.66
N CYS A 83 -19.50 -23.54 8.50
CA CYS A 83 -20.15 -22.26 8.20
C CYS A 83 -20.62 -21.54 9.48
N ILE A 84 -20.08 -20.35 9.74
CA ILE A 84 -20.38 -19.52 10.92
C ILE A 84 -20.78 -18.10 10.50
N ARG A 85 -21.30 -17.30 11.44
CA ARG A 85 -21.60 -15.88 11.13
C ARG A 85 -20.30 -15.08 11.06
N PRO A 86 -20.21 -14.05 10.20
CA PRO A 86 -19.06 -13.16 10.13
C PRO A 86 -18.59 -12.60 11.48
N GLY A 87 -19.53 -12.25 12.37
CA GLY A 87 -19.23 -11.73 13.71
C GLY A 87 -18.65 -12.76 14.67
N ASP A 88 -18.84 -14.05 14.39
CA ASP A 88 -18.32 -15.18 15.17
C ASP A 88 -16.98 -15.69 14.63
N CYS A 89 -16.48 -15.10 13.53
CA CYS A 89 -15.13 -15.38 13.09
C CYS A 89 -14.16 -15.12 14.25
N PRO A 90 -13.23 -16.06 14.51
CA PRO A 90 -12.31 -15.90 15.62
C PRO A 90 -11.62 -14.55 15.44
N ARG A 91 -11.81 -13.67 16.43
CA ARG A 91 -11.07 -12.41 16.55
C ARG A 91 -9.66 -12.75 16.95
N GLU A 92 -8.94 -13.36 16.05
CA GLU A 92 -7.50 -13.44 16.16
C GLU A 92 -7.01 -12.01 15.90
N THR A 93 -6.70 -11.29 16.98
CA THR A 93 -5.87 -10.09 17.03
C THR A 93 -5.81 -9.30 15.73
N ALA A 94 -6.66 -8.28 15.62
CA ALA A 94 -6.65 -7.30 14.52
C ALA A 94 -5.29 -6.63 14.29
N ASP A 95 -4.32 -6.79 15.21
CA ASP A 95 -2.94 -6.31 15.10
C ASP A 95 -1.85 -7.41 15.06
N ALA A 96 -2.19 -8.71 15.00
CA ALA A 96 -1.16 -9.77 15.00
C ALA A 96 -1.42 -10.98 14.09
N LEU A 97 -2.36 -10.89 13.13
CA LEU A 97 -2.51 -11.89 12.06
C LEU A 97 -2.43 -11.31 10.64
N ILE A 98 -1.78 -10.16 10.53
CA ILE A 98 -1.06 -9.73 9.32
C ILE A 98 0.29 -10.47 9.25
N VAL A 99 0.38 -11.71 9.77
CA VAL A 99 1.58 -12.55 9.61
C VAL A 99 1.48 -13.24 8.26
N LEU A 100 1.86 -12.45 7.26
CA LEU A 100 2.42 -12.76 5.95
C LEU A 100 2.04 -14.10 5.30
N ASN A 101 0.96 -14.06 4.51
CA ASN A 101 0.89 -14.91 3.32
C ASN A 101 1.99 -14.55 2.30
N CYS A 102 2.66 -13.41 2.46
CA CYS A 102 3.74 -12.95 1.58
C CYS A 102 4.98 -13.85 1.61
N PHE A 103 5.14 -14.73 2.60
CA PHE A 103 6.27 -15.65 2.67
C PHE A 103 6.02 -16.99 1.99
N ASP A 104 4.76 -17.32 1.73
CA ASP A 104 4.41 -18.58 1.07
C ASP A 104 4.75 -18.50 -0.42
N GLU A 105 5.15 -19.61 -1.03
CA GLU A 105 5.26 -19.68 -2.50
C GLU A 105 3.88 -19.54 -3.16
N PRO A 106 3.77 -18.94 -4.35
CA PRO A 106 2.50 -18.84 -5.05
C PRO A 106 1.93 -20.22 -5.37
N GLN A 107 0.63 -20.41 -5.17
CA GLN A 107 -0.04 -21.66 -5.48
C GLN A 107 -1.13 -21.49 -6.54
N GLU A 108 -0.99 -22.19 -7.66
CA GLU A 108 -1.99 -22.28 -8.73
C GLU A 108 -3.31 -22.88 -8.22
N GLY A 109 -3.26 -23.80 -7.27
CA GLY A 109 -4.43 -24.52 -6.77
C GLY A 109 -4.80 -25.72 -7.65
N ILE A 110 -5.97 -26.30 -7.42
CA ILE A 110 -6.39 -27.57 -8.06
C ILE A 110 -7.20 -27.38 -9.34
N CYS A 111 -7.74 -26.19 -9.55
CA CYS A 111 -8.50 -25.85 -10.76
C CYS A 111 -7.55 -25.48 -11.92
N LYS A 112 -8.07 -25.41 -13.14
CA LYS A 112 -7.30 -25.25 -14.39
C LYS A 112 -7.62 -23.97 -15.18
N ALA A 113 -8.14 -22.93 -14.51
CA ALA A 113 -8.29 -21.62 -15.14
C ALA A 113 -6.93 -20.92 -15.26
N ASP A 114 -6.82 -19.98 -16.19
CA ASP A 114 -5.58 -19.23 -16.44
C ASP A 114 -5.75 -17.78 -16.02
N ILE A 115 -5.79 -17.53 -14.71
CA ILE A 115 -6.15 -16.22 -14.15
C ILE A 115 -4.86 -15.48 -13.74
N PRO A 116 -4.50 -14.36 -14.39
CA PRO A 116 -3.30 -13.62 -14.04
C PRO A 116 -3.48 -12.92 -12.68
N MET A 117 -2.62 -13.26 -11.73
CA MET A 117 -2.59 -12.70 -10.37
C MET A 117 -1.16 -12.29 -9.99
N TRP A 118 -1.02 -11.52 -8.92
CA TRP A 118 0.27 -11.11 -8.36
C TRP A 118 0.57 -11.87 -7.08
N TYR A 119 1.84 -12.19 -6.84
CA TYR A 119 2.34 -12.73 -5.58
C TYR A 119 3.60 -11.98 -5.16
N TYR A 120 3.88 -11.95 -3.86
CA TYR A 120 5.12 -11.39 -3.34
C TYR A 120 6.22 -12.44 -3.38
N ASP A 121 7.25 -12.19 -4.17
CA ASP A 121 8.45 -13.01 -4.23
C ASP A 121 9.42 -12.53 -3.14
N ARG A 122 9.57 -13.33 -2.07
CA ARG A 122 10.45 -12.96 -0.96
C ARG A 122 11.94 -13.04 -1.29
N GLU A 123 12.33 -13.84 -2.28
CA GLU A 123 13.74 -14.00 -2.65
C GLU A 123 14.25 -12.74 -3.34
N THR A 124 13.39 -12.13 -4.15
CA THR A 124 13.71 -10.89 -4.87
C THR A 124 13.14 -9.65 -4.18
N GLY A 125 12.20 -9.84 -3.25
CA GLY A 125 11.45 -8.80 -2.58
C GLY A 125 10.41 -8.12 -3.46
N PHE A 126 10.16 -8.54 -4.69
CA PHE A 126 9.25 -7.86 -5.63
C PHE A 126 7.93 -8.62 -5.82
N CYS A 127 6.88 -7.89 -6.18
CA CYS A 127 5.65 -8.53 -6.63
C CYS A 127 5.80 -9.02 -8.07
N ARG A 128 5.46 -10.28 -8.32
CA ARG A 128 5.56 -10.94 -9.63
C ARG A 128 4.21 -11.51 -10.03
N ARG A 129 4.01 -11.68 -11.33
CA ARG A 129 2.79 -12.31 -11.87
C ARG A 129 2.91 -13.83 -11.81
N PHE A 130 1.80 -14.50 -11.52
CA PHE A 130 1.61 -15.93 -11.69
C PHE A 130 0.19 -16.22 -12.19
N TYR A 131 -0.07 -17.47 -12.57
CA TYR A 131 -1.37 -17.91 -13.05
C TYR A 131 -2.07 -18.73 -11.97
N TYR A 132 -3.24 -18.25 -11.54
CA TYR A 132 -4.08 -18.92 -10.56
C TYR A 132 -5.15 -19.77 -11.26
N GLY A 133 -5.23 -21.03 -10.83
CA GLY A 133 -6.13 -22.06 -11.34
C GLY A 133 -7.62 -21.76 -11.12
N GLY A 134 -7.97 -20.78 -10.29
CA GLY A 134 -9.35 -20.35 -10.04
C GLY A 134 -10.03 -20.98 -8.82
N CYS A 135 -9.40 -21.95 -8.16
CA CYS A 135 -9.83 -22.44 -6.86
C CYS A 135 -8.65 -22.97 -6.00
N GLY A 136 -8.77 -22.83 -4.68
CA GLY A 136 -7.75 -23.24 -3.71
C GLY A 136 -6.56 -22.27 -3.61
N GLY A 137 -5.36 -22.85 -3.48
CA GLY A 137 -4.12 -22.10 -3.27
C GLY A 137 -4.01 -21.46 -1.89
N ASN A 138 -3.13 -20.46 -1.77
CA ASN A 138 -2.87 -19.74 -0.53
C ASN A 138 -3.12 -18.23 -0.69
N GLY A 139 -2.77 -17.46 0.36
CA GLY A 139 -3.04 -16.02 0.41
C GLY A 139 -1.96 -15.14 -0.22
N ASN A 140 -0.88 -15.69 -0.80
CA ASN A 140 0.11 -14.90 -1.56
C ASN A 140 -0.41 -14.60 -2.97
N ARG A 141 -1.57 -13.94 -3.04
CA ARG A 141 -2.32 -13.77 -4.28
C ARG A 141 -3.12 -12.47 -4.25
N TYR A 142 -2.78 -11.56 -5.14
CA TYR A 142 -3.31 -10.19 -5.21
C TYR A 142 -3.79 -9.88 -6.62
N ALA A 143 -4.83 -9.06 -6.75
CA ALA A 143 -5.39 -8.72 -8.05
C ALA A 143 -4.52 -7.71 -8.81
N SER A 144 -3.72 -6.92 -8.09
CA SER A 144 -2.82 -5.93 -8.67
C SER A 144 -1.44 -5.93 -8.00
N GLU A 145 -0.44 -5.42 -8.72
CA GLU A 145 0.92 -5.20 -8.19
C GLU A 145 0.91 -4.24 -7.00
N GLU A 146 0.14 -3.16 -7.14
CA GLU A 146 -0.05 -2.14 -6.10
C GLU A 146 -0.58 -2.77 -4.80
N GLU A 147 -1.64 -3.58 -4.89
CA GLU A 147 -2.21 -4.30 -3.75
C GLU A 147 -1.19 -5.25 -3.12
N CYS A 148 -0.44 -5.99 -3.92
CA CYS A 148 0.63 -6.88 -3.46
C CYS A 148 1.71 -6.10 -2.69
N LEU A 149 2.18 -4.97 -3.24
CA LEU A 149 3.22 -4.14 -2.63
C LEU A 149 2.73 -3.52 -1.33
N GLN A 150 1.51 -2.97 -1.32
CA GLN A 150 0.91 -2.40 -0.11
C GLN A 150 0.73 -3.45 0.99
N ARG A 151 0.26 -4.65 0.64
CA ARG A 151 0.01 -5.73 1.61
C ARG A 151 1.29 -6.36 2.16
N CYS A 152 2.31 -6.55 1.32
CA CYS A 152 3.50 -7.31 1.67
C CYS A 152 4.72 -6.48 2.01
N ARG A 153 4.77 -5.23 1.56
CA ARG A 153 5.82 -4.27 1.93
C ARG A 153 5.33 -3.20 2.89
N GLY A 154 4.04 -3.13 3.27
CA GLY A 154 3.46 -1.91 3.85
C GLY A 154 3.70 -1.61 5.32
N GLU A 155 3.63 -2.57 6.26
CA GLU A 155 3.39 -2.15 7.66
C GLU A 155 4.21 -2.83 8.78
N LEU A 156 4.83 -3.99 8.57
CA LEU A 156 5.51 -4.71 9.69
C LEU A 156 7.04 -4.66 9.69
N PHE A 157 7.68 -4.12 8.65
CA PHE A 157 9.15 -4.13 8.53
C PHE A 157 9.81 -2.75 8.47
N GLN A 158 9.05 -1.65 8.42
CA GLN A 158 9.58 -0.37 7.90
C GLN A 158 9.71 0.77 8.91
N LYS A 159 9.20 0.63 10.14
CA LYS A 159 9.47 1.62 11.21
C LYS A 159 10.86 1.47 11.84
N GLU A 160 11.52 0.32 11.66
CA GLU A 160 12.87 0.05 12.19
C GLU A 160 14.01 0.44 11.21
N GLN A 161 13.70 0.71 9.94
CA GLN A 161 14.70 1.06 8.91
C GLN A 161 14.71 2.54 8.53
N CYS A 162 13.60 3.25 8.71
CA CYS A 162 13.52 4.68 8.45
C CYS A 162 13.61 5.44 9.78
N GLY A 163 14.30 6.60 9.76
CA GLY A 163 14.46 7.45 10.93
C GLY A 163 13.12 8.05 11.40
N GLU A 164 13.14 8.73 12.54
CA GLU A 164 11.97 9.44 13.04
C GLU A 164 11.38 10.40 11.98
N ASN A 165 10.06 10.48 11.94
CA ASN A 165 9.29 11.32 11.01
C ASN A 165 9.56 11.01 9.53
N SER A 166 9.86 9.75 9.23
CA SER A 166 10.00 9.26 7.88
C SER A 166 9.38 7.87 7.74
N ARG A 167 8.90 7.59 6.54
CA ARG A 167 8.29 6.32 6.16
C ARG A 167 8.94 5.79 4.90
N TYR A 168 9.13 4.49 4.83
CA TYR A 168 9.60 3.87 3.60
C TYR A 168 8.48 3.96 2.56
N ASN A 169 8.81 4.49 1.39
CA ASN A 169 7.92 4.52 0.25
C ASN A 169 8.49 3.61 -0.84
N GLY A 170 7.75 2.56 -1.19
CA GLY A 170 8.11 1.66 -2.28
C GLY A 170 8.14 2.34 -3.65
N CYS A 171 7.49 3.50 -3.76
CA CYS A 171 7.53 4.38 -4.92
C CYS A 171 7.59 5.85 -4.50
N GLY A 172 8.72 6.24 -3.89
CA GLY A 172 8.97 7.60 -3.43
C GLY A 172 9.23 8.61 -4.54
N THR A 173 9.26 9.88 -4.15
CA THR A 173 9.53 11.00 -5.06
C THR A 173 11.03 11.09 -5.42
N PRO A 174 11.39 11.41 -6.67
CA PRO A 174 12.75 11.78 -7.03
C PRO A 174 13.11 13.22 -6.67
N CYS A 175 12.13 14.04 -6.25
CA CYS A 175 12.31 15.43 -5.85
C CYS A 175 11.81 15.64 -4.41
N PRO A 176 12.58 15.21 -3.39
CA PRO A 176 12.17 15.41 -2.01
C PRO A 176 12.21 16.89 -1.62
N THR A 177 11.29 17.29 -0.74
CA THR A 177 11.37 18.58 -0.06
C THR A 177 12.42 18.52 1.03
N THR A 178 13.34 19.46 1.01
CA THR A 178 14.53 19.54 1.87
C THR A 178 14.57 20.88 2.61
N CYS A 179 15.45 21.00 3.60
CA CYS A 179 15.70 22.29 4.25
C CYS A 179 16.19 23.39 3.30
N GLU A 180 16.69 23.05 2.11
CA GLU A 180 17.17 24.05 1.15
C GLU A 180 16.08 24.58 0.21
N ASN A 181 15.01 23.82 -0.02
CA ASN A 181 14.01 24.14 -1.03
C ASN A 181 12.56 24.15 -0.49
N TYR A 182 12.33 23.98 0.82
CA TYR A 182 10.95 23.93 1.33
C TYR A 182 10.16 25.23 1.15
N GLU A 183 10.84 26.39 1.09
CA GLU A 183 10.21 27.68 0.81
C GLU A 183 9.89 27.87 -0.67
N ASN A 184 10.63 27.19 -1.55
CA ASN A 184 10.43 27.23 -2.99
C ASN A 184 10.60 25.82 -3.58
N PRO A 185 9.65 24.90 -3.29
CA PRO A 185 9.76 23.52 -3.71
C PRO A 185 9.66 23.40 -5.24
N PRO A 186 10.20 22.33 -5.84
CA PRO A 186 10.16 22.15 -7.28
C PRO A 186 8.73 22.15 -7.82
N GLU A 187 8.40 23.09 -8.71
CA GLU A 187 7.08 23.19 -9.34
C GLU A 187 6.79 21.99 -10.25
N TYR A 188 7.85 21.42 -10.85
CA TYR A 188 7.78 20.23 -11.69
C TYR A 188 8.67 19.13 -11.13
N CYS A 189 8.09 17.94 -10.92
CA CYS A 189 8.82 16.74 -10.58
C CYS A 189 8.46 15.63 -11.56
N VAL A 190 9.47 14.88 -11.99
CA VAL A 190 9.27 13.72 -12.87
C VAL A 190 8.61 12.58 -12.09
N MET A 191 7.62 11.92 -12.70
CA MET A 191 6.89 10.79 -12.11
C MET A 191 7.72 9.50 -12.19
N MET A 192 8.93 9.52 -11.65
CA MET A 192 9.78 8.35 -11.52
C MET A 192 9.68 7.78 -10.11
N CYS A 193 9.75 6.46 -10.03
CA CYS A 193 9.67 5.72 -8.79
C CYS A 193 11.06 5.67 -8.15
N ASN A 194 11.29 6.40 -7.04
CA ASN A 194 12.52 6.31 -6.26
C ASN A 194 12.21 5.67 -4.90
N PRO A 195 12.39 4.34 -4.76
CA PRO A 195 12.13 3.66 -3.51
C PRO A 195 13.11 4.11 -2.42
N GLY A 196 12.62 4.36 -1.20
CA GLY A 196 13.46 4.76 -0.08
C GLY A 196 12.67 5.36 1.07
N CYS A 197 13.37 5.78 2.13
CA CYS A 197 12.77 6.53 3.22
C CYS A 197 12.45 7.95 2.75
N GLN A 198 11.19 8.34 2.90
CA GLN A 198 10.70 9.67 2.56
C GLN A 198 10.12 10.32 3.82
N CYS A 199 10.40 11.61 4.01
CA CYS A 199 9.86 12.33 5.16
C CYS A 199 8.33 12.29 5.17
N ASP A 200 7.77 12.18 6.37
CA ASP A 200 6.33 12.26 6.56
C ASP A 200 5.80 13.64 6.14
N GLU A 201 4.51 13.72 5.88
CA GLU A 201 3.87 14.97 5.47
C GLU A 201 4.10 16.07 6.53
N GLY A 202 4.55 17.24 6.08
CA GLY A 202 4.92 18.36 6.95
C GLY A 202 6.39 18.36 7.41
N TYR A 203 7.15 17.29 7.13
CA TYR A 203 8.58 17.21 7.42
C TYR A 203 9.42 17.39 6.16
N VAL A 204 10.63 17.92 6.34
CA VAL A 204 11.61 18.18 5.28
C VAL A 204 12.94 17.53 5.61
N GLN A 205 13.67 17.10 4.59
CA GLN A 205 14.92 16.37 4.74
C GLN A 205 16.13 17.31 4.95
N LYS A 206 16.99 16.99 5.92
CA LYS A 206 18.31 17.60 6.11
C LYS A 206 19.38 16.92 5.26
N GLU A 207 20.55 17.54 5.15
CA GLU A 207 21.71 16.97 4.45
C GLU A 207 22.17 15.62 5.02
N ASP A 208 21.98 15.40 6.33
CA ASP A 208 22.31 14.14 7.01
C ASP A 208 21.23 13.04 6.82
N GLY A 209 20.19 13.33 6.04
CA GLY A 209 19.07 12.42 5.76
C GLY A 209 17.97 12.42 6.82
N SER A 210 18.10 13.16 7.93
CA SER A 210 17.07 13.24 8.96
C SER A 210 15.87 14.10 8.54
N CYS A 211 14.69 13.76 9.04
CA CYS A 211 13.43 14.47 8.75
C CYS A 211 13.03 15.36 9.93
N VAL A 212 12.89 16.66 9.67
CA VAL A 212 12.56 17.67 10.68
C VAL A 212 11.42 18.57 10.22
N LEU A 213 10.80 19.29 11.15
CA LEU A 213 9.91 20.40 10.81
C LEU A 213 10.72 21.54 10.15
N PRO A 214 10.14 22.29 9.20
CA PRO A 214 10.80 23.41 8.52
C PRO A 214 11.41 24.45 9.48
N GLU A 215 10.75 24.76 10.59
CA GLU A 215 11.27 25.67 11.63
C GLU A 215 12.58 25.21 12.29
N ASN A 216 12.89 23.91 12.20
CA ASN A 216 14.08 23.28 12.76
C ASN A 216 15.18 23.06 11.71
N CYS A 217 15.02 23.63 10.51
CA CYS A 217 16.09 23.69 9.54
C CYS A 217 17.21 24.61 10.02
N PRO A 218 18.48 24.27 9.76
CA PRO A 218 19.59 25.15 10.07
C PRO A 218 19.38 26.45 9.30
N LYS A 219 19.21 27.57 10.02
CA LYS A 219 19.20 28.88 9.39
C LYS A 219 20.57 29.06 8.74
N LYS A 220 20.62 29.14 7.40
CA LYS A 220 21.81 29.64 6.72
C LYS A 220 22.03 31.05 7.26
N ILE A 221 23.04 31.21 8.12
CA ILE A 221 23.53 32.53 8.49
C ILE A 221 24.20 33.03 7.22
N GLU A 222 23.46 33.68 6.35
CA GLU A 222 24.06 34.43 5.25
C GLU A 222 24.84 35.56 5.91
N GLU A 223 26.17 35.41 5.94
CA GLU A 223 27.07 36.45 6.42
C GLU A 223 26.81 37.71 5.60
N LYS A 224 26.26 38.75 6.23
CA LYS A 224 25.94 40.00 5.54
C LYS A 224 27.24 40.68 5.08
N SER A 225 27.23 41.19 3.86
CA SER A 225 28.38 41.88 3.27
C SER A 225 27.94 43.17 2.58
N CYS A 226 28.67 44.25 2.84
CA CYS A 226 28.45 45.55 2.20
C CYS A 226 29.50 45.85 1.12
N ILE A 227 30.40 44.88 0.85
CA ILE A 227 31.58 45.10 0.00
C ILE A 227 31.60 44.23 -1.24
N ASP A 228 30.96 43.07 -1.19
CA ASP A 228 30.94 42.15 -2.32
C ASP A 228 30.04 42.67 -3.45
N PRO A 229 30.33 42.34 -4.72
CA PRO A 229 29.43 42.67 -5.82
C PRO A 229 28.12 41.85 -5.73
N PRO A 230 26.99 42.33 -6.27
CA PRO A 230 25.76 41.55 -6.33
C PRO A 230 25.98 40.30 -7.20
N GLU A 231 25.53 39.14 -6.70
CA GLU A 231 25.71 37.87 -7.39
C GLU A 231 24.36 37.19 -7.68
N VAL A 232 24.03 37.08 -8.96
CA VAL A 232 22.78 36.44 -9.43
C VAL A 232 22.77 34.95 -9.08
N GLY A 233 23.93 34.29 -9.05
CA GLY A 233 24.05 32.85 -8.88
C GLY A 233 23.67 32.05 -10.15
N PRO A 234 23.84 30.72 -10.13
CA PRO A 234 23.63 29.88 -11.31
C PRO A 234 22.15 29.52 -11.58
N CYS A 235 21.26 29.73 -10.60
CA CYS A 235 19.83 29.47 -10.75
C CYS A 235 19.13 30.58 -11.56
N ARG A 236 17.92 30.29 -12.05
CA ARG A 236 17.20 31.14 -13.03
C ARG A 236 15.85 31.68 -12.51
N ALA A 237 15.66 31.70 -11.20
CA ALA A 237 14.51 32.40 -10.61
C ALA A 237 14.65 33.92 -10.82
N ILE A 238 13.52 34.63 -10.81
CA ILE A 238 13.51 36.09 -10.87
C ILE A 238 13.08 36.57 -9.49
N MET A 239 14.07 36.80 -8.62
CA MET A 239 13.83 37.26 -7.25
C MET A 239 14.41 38.66 -7.06
N PRO A 240 13.57 39.71 -7.07
CA PRO A 240 13.95 41.06 -6.66
C PRO A 240 14.65 41.05 -5.29
N LYS A 241 15.88 41.54 -5.23
CA LYS A 241 16.69 41.70 -4.03
C LYS A 241 17.44 43.02 -4.08
N TRP A 242 17.95 43.46 -2.94
CA TRP A 242 18.72 44.69 -2.79
C TRP A 242 20.18 44.36 -2.51
N TYR A 243 21.10 45.18 -3.01
CA TYR A 243 22.53 45.12 -2.69
C TYR A 243 23.07 46.54 -2.43
N TYR A 244 24.09 46.66 -1.59
CA TYR A 244 24.78 47.91 -1.34
C TYR A 244 25.82 48.19 -2.42
N ASN A 245 25.69 49.31 -3.12
CA ASN A 245 26.64 49.76 -4.13
C ASN A 245 27.61 50.78 -3.52
N GLN A 246 28.86 50.36 -3.33
CA GLN A 246 29.91 51.23 -2.77
C GLN A 246 30.24 52.45 -3.63
N GLN A 247 30.07 52.37 -4.94
CA GLN A 247 30.38 53.49 -5.84
C GLN A 247 29.37 54.62 -5.68
N THR A 248 28.11 54.28 -5.42
CA THR A 248 27.05 55.28 -5.19
C THR A 248 26.82 55.57 -3.71
N GLY A 249 27.35 54.75 -2.80
CA GLY A 249 27.09 54.81 -1.37
C GLY A 249 25.62 54.55 -1.01
N ASN A 250 24.93 53.73 -1.80
CA ASN A 250 23.48 53.51 -1.64
C ASN A 250 23.06 52.10 -2.08
N CYS A 251 21.86 51.66 -1.69
CA CYS A 251 21.29 50.37 -2.04
C CYS A 251 20.59 50.41 -3.41
N HIS A 252 20.76 49.36 -4.21
CA HIS A 252 20.13 49.20 -5.52
C HIS A 252 19.49 47.82 -5.66
N GLU A 253 18.47 47.71 -6.50
CA GLU A 253 17.81 46.44 -6.80
C GLU A 253 18.65 45.60 -7.79
N PHE A 254 18.62 44.28 -7.63
CA PHE A 254 19.11 43.31 -8.61
C PHE A 254 18.23 42.05 -8.61
N LEU A 255 18.33 41.27 -9.69
CA LEU A 255 17.59 40.01 -9.83
C LEU A 255 18.45 38.85 -9.36
N TYR A 256 18.11 38.27 -8.21
CA TYR A 256 18.77 37.08 -7.70
C TYR A 256 18.14 35.80 -8.32
N GLY A 257 19.01 34.89 -8.75
CA GLY A 257 18.66 33.65 -9.43
C GLY A 257 18.05 32.57 -8.53
N GLY A 258 18.06 32.78 -7.20
CA GLY A 258 17.41 31.89 -6.22
C GLY A 258 18.32 30.85 -5.58
N CYS A 259 19.59 30.75 -5.95
CA CYS A 259 20.56 29.90 -5.26
C CYS A 259 21.99 30.48 -5.30
N GLN A 260 22.79 30.11 -4.29
CA GLN A 260 24.17 30.60 -4.09
C GLN A 260 24.25 32.12 -3.92
N GLY A 261 25.27 32.77 -4.48
CA GLY A 261 25.54 34.18 -4.25
C GLY A 261 26.33 34.44 -2.97
N ASN A 262 26.45 35.72 -2.64
CA ASN A 262 27.19 36.20 -1.48
C ASN A 262 26.30 37.04 -0.55
N GLY A 263 26.92 37.60 0.48
CA GLY A 263 26.30 38.35 1.57
C GLY A 263 25.70 39.70 1.21
N ASN A 264 26.03 40.27 0.04
CA ASN A 264 25.49 41.55 -0.41
C ASN A 264 24.14 41.37 -1.09
N LYS A 265 23.18 40.86 -0.31
CA LYS A 265 21.84 40.47 -0.75
C LYS A 265 20.86 40.66 0.41
N TYR A 266 19.91 41.56 0.21
CA TYR A 266 18.92 41.99 1.19
C TYR A 266 17.51 41.90 0.61
N SER A 267 16.52 41.68 1.47
CA SER A 267 15.13 41.50 1.03
C SER A 267 14.38 42.82 0.85
N SER A 268 14.89 43.92 1.43
CA SER A 268 14.36 45.27 1.21
C SER A 268 15.48 46.33 1.20
N GLU A 269 15.16 47.51 0.67
CA GLU A 269 16.07 48.67 0.69
C GLU A 269 16.39 49.07 2.13
N GLU A 270 15.39 49.06 3.00
CA GLU A 270 15.54 49.42 4.42
C GLU A 270 16.46 48.44 5.15
N GLU A 271 16.34 47.14 4.88
CA GLU A 271 17.25 46.13 5.44
C GLU A 271 18.68 46.41 4.97
N CYS A 272 18.88 46.66 3.68
CA CYS A 272 20.19 46.97 3.11
C CYS A 272 20.81 48.22 3.76
N LEU A 273 20.04 49.32 3.86
CA LEU A 273 20.50 50.57 4.47
C LEU A 273 20.72 50.43 5.98
N GLN A 274 19.94 49.61 6.66
CA GLN A 274 20.15 49.33 8.08
C GLN A 274 21.49 48.64 8.33
N TYR A 275 21.90 47.71 7.46
CA TYR A 275 23.17 47.00 7.60
C TYR A 275 24.37 47.78 7.06
N CYS A 276 24.22 48.51 5.95
CA CYS A 276 25.33 49.09 5.20
C CYS A 276 25.30 50.62 5.08
N GLY A 277 24.21 51.27 5.47
CA GLY A 277 24.02 52.71 5.32
C GLY A 277 24.68 53.56 6.41
N ALA A 278 25.19 52.93 7.48
CA ALA A 278 25.92 53.62 8.54
C ALA A 278 27.43 53.48 8.33
N ASP A 279 28.01 54.39 7.55
CA ASP A 279 29.32 55.02 7.80
C ASP A 279 29.62 56.07 6.72
N ASN A 280 29.43 57.34 7.07
CA ASN A 280 30.14 58.52 6.58
C ASN A 280 29.89 59.65 7.59
N ASP A 281 30.52 59.56 8.75
CA ASP A 281 30.80 60.70 9.65
C ASP A 281 32.24 60.60 10.18
#